data_AF-B5H6P4-F1
#
_entry.id   AF-B5H6P4-F1
#
_cell.length_a   1.000
_cell.length_b   1.000
_cell.length_c   1.000
_cell.angle_alpha   90.00
_cell.angle_beta   90.00
_cell.angle_gamma   90.00
#
_symmetry.space_group_name_H-M   'P 1'
#
loop_
_entity.id
_entity.type
_entity.pdbx_description
1 polymer ?
#
loop_
_entity_poly.entity_id
_entity_poly.type
_entity_poly.pdbx_seq_one_letter_code
_entity_poly.pdbx_strand_id
1 'polypeptide(L)'
;MRRMTAIRTGLSALLLLGSWAAVGAGPAAASVPDAEPKLSTGLLGAMQRDLGLDADEATARLAAEKTATAVEGKARRAAGAAFGGSWFDADTGRLTVALTDAGKARAVRATGADTALVRHSARQLDSVKSEIDALKAPAGVASWHVDPEANRVVVNVVASERDDNDVRAFLDRARDAGPITVRETAQAPTPFAAGTVGGDPYYTGNVRCSIGFSVHGGFVTAGHCGRAGATVRGWDGTHIGTFQGSSFPGDDYAWVSVGSGWWTVPVVLGWGTVPDQLVRGSAEAPIGASVCRSGSTTHWHCGNVLAKNETVNYSQGAVHQMTKTSVCAEPGDSGGSFISGDQAQGVTSGGWGNCSGGGQTWHQPVNEILGRYGLRLHTA
;
A
#
# COMPACT_ATOMS: atom_id res chain seq x y z
N MET A 1 -28.22 -17.99 51.90
CA MET A 1 -28.10 -17.93 53.38
C MET A 1 -26.65 -18.26 53.75
N ARG A 2 -25.88 -17.26 54.21
CA ARG A 2 -25.22 -17.20 55.55
C ARG A 2 -24.29 -18.40 55.82
N ARG A 3 -22.98 -18.31 56.11
CA ARG A 3 -22.13 -17.36 56.88
C ARG A 3 -20.66 -17.75 56.58
N MET A 4 -19.70 -16.86 56.31
CA MET A 4 -18.89 -16.03 57.24
C MET A 4 -18.28 -16.75 58.46
N THR A 5 -16.93 -16.77 58.56
CA THR A 5 -16.10 -16.29 59.70
C THR A 5 -14.60 -16.48 59.39
N ALA A 6 -13.78 -15.43 59.30
CA ALA A 6 -13.08 -14.65 60.35
C ALA A 6 -11.66 -15.22 60.65
N ILE A 7 -10.57 -14.58 60.20
CA ILE A 7 -9.75 -13.50 60.83
C ILE A 7 -8.93 -13.95 62.06
N ARG A 8 -7.61 -13.70 62.02
CA ARG A 8 -6.70 -13.21 63.11
C ARG A 8 -5.30 -13.00 62.52
N THR A 9 -4.88 -11.77 62.16
CA THR A 9 -4.13 -10.76 62.95
C THR A 9 -2.86 -11.26 63.65
N GLY A 10 -1.71 -10.74 63.22
CA GLY A 10 -0.45 -10.68 63.97
C GLY A 10 0.25 -9.36 63.67
N LEU A 11 0.26 -8.44 64.64
CA LEU A 11 1.01 -7.19 64.64
C LEU A 11 2.47 -7.45 65.05
N SER A 12 3.42 -6.73 64.46
CA SER A 12 4.72 -6.44 65.07
C SER A 12 5.17 -5.04 64.62
N ALA A 13 5.68 -4.28 65.58
CA ALA A 13 5.94 -2.85 65.48
C ALA A 13 7.39 -2.53 65.87
N LEU A 14 7.85 -1.33 65.46
CA LEU A 14 8.94 -0.47 66.01
C LEU A 14 10.40 -0.86 65.63
N LEU A 15 11.39 0.01 65.34
CA LEU A 15 11.60 1.49 65.33
C LEU A 15 12.88 1.87 64.51
N LEU A 16 12.78 3.02 63.80
CA LEU A 16 13.70 4.17 63.57
C LEU A 16 15.24 4.05 63.37
N LEU A 17 15.72 4.82 62.36
CA LEU A 17 16.81 5.85 62.30
C LEU A 17 17.18 6.00 60.79
N GLY A 18 17.29 7.12 60.08
CA GLY A 18 17.45 8.54 60.37
C GLY A 18 18.54 9.10 59.42
N SER A 19 18.19 9.92 58.42
CA SER A 19 19.07 10.96 57.83
C SER A 19 18.34 11.78 56.76
N TRP A 20 18.39 13.10 56.95
CA TRP A 20 17.88 14.15 56.07
C TRP A 20 18.83 14.41 54.89
N ALA A 21 18.27 14.68 53.71
CA ALA A 21 18.88 15.54 52.69
C ALA A 21 17.79 16.49 52.17
N ALA A 22 17.95 17.77 52.45
CA ALA A 22 17.11 18.84 51.94
C ALA A 22 17.53 19.17 50.49
N VAL A 23 16.58 19.12 49.55
CA VAL A 23 16.72 19.72 48.22
C VAL A 23 15.60 20.74 48.08
N GLY A 24 15.99 22.01 47.89
CA GLY A 24 15.08 23.15 47.84
C GLY A 24 14.15 23.11 46.64
N ALA A 25 12.86 23.35 46.88
CA ALA A 25 11.87 23.61 45.85
C ALA A 25 11.86 25.11 45.54
N GLY A 26 12.45 25.52 44.41
CA GLY A 26 12.17 26.82 43.80
C GLY A 26 10.82 26.78 43.06
N PRO A 27 10.07 27.89 42.98
CA PRO A 27 8.81 27.91 42.23
C PRO A 27 9.13 27.78 40.74
N ALA A 28 8.69 26.67 40.13
CA ALA A 28 8.68 26.53 38.68
C ALA A 28 7.60 27.48 38.12
N ALA A 29 8.03 28.63 37.59
CA ALA A 29 7.18 29.43 36.72
C ALA A 29 6.88 28.60 35.48
N ALA A 30 5.65 28.11 35.37
CA ALA A 30 5.15 27.51 34.14
C ALA A 30 5.05 28.62 33.09
N SER A 31 6.01 28.67 32.17
CA SER A 31 5.86 29.40 30.93
C SER A 31 4.76 28.71 30.13
N VAL A 32 3.63 29.39 29.96
CA VAL A 32 2.63 29.02 28.95
C VAL A 32 3.20 29.47 27.60
N PRO A 33 3.51 28.59 26.65
CA PRO A 33 3.67 29.02 25.29
C PRO A 33 2.25 29.14 24.70
N ASP A 34 1.66 30.34 24.81
CA ASP A 34 0.70 30.80 23.81
C ASP A 34 1.51 31.07 22.53
N ALA A 35 1.74 30.01 21.76
CA ALA A 35 2.16 30.11 20.38
C ALA A 35 1.07 29.43 19.57
N GLU A 36 0.29 30.22 18.82
CA GLU A 36 -0.44 29.68 17.68
C GLU A 36 0.52 28.78 16.87
N PRO A 37 0.09 27.59 16.42
CA PRO A 37 0.96 26.69 15.70
C PRO A 37 1.48 27.43 14.47
N LYS A 38 2.77 27.83 14.51
CA LYS A 38 3.45 28.46 13.37
C LYS A 38 3.31 27.50 12.20
N LEU A 39 2.66 27.98 11.12
CA LEU A 39 2.53 27.23 9.88
C LEU A 39 3.92 26.71 9.49
N SER A 40 4.03 25.41 9.22
CA SER A 40 5.34 24.85 8.89
C SER A 40 5.87 25.50 7.62
N THR A 41 7.12 25.98 7.64
CA THR A 41 7.78 26.55 6.46
C THR A 41 7.81 25.57 5.30
N GLY A 42 7.88 24.27 5.58
CA GLY A 42 7.77 23.20 4.58
C GLY A 42 6.41 23.17 3.87
N LEU A 43 5.30 23.36 4.59
CA LEU A 43 3.95 23.42 4.01
C LEU A 43 3.80 24.63 3.08
N LEU A 44 4.23 25.81 3.53
CA LEU A 44 4.18 27.03 2.69
C LEU A 44 5.07 26.89 1.45
N GLY A 45 6.26 26.29 1.58
CA GLY A 45 7.13 25.99 0.44
C GLY A 45 6.49 25.02 -0.57
N ALA A 46 5.74 24.02 -0.09
CA ALA A 46 5.01 23.10 -0.96
C ALA A 46 3.83 23.80 -1.66
N MET A 47 3.04 24.60 -0.95
CA MET A 47 1.92 25.33 -1.54
C MET A 47 2.37 26.32 -2.62
N GLN A 48 3.47 27.05 -2.39
CA GLN A 48 4.02 27.96 -3.39
C GLN A 48 4.43 27.22 -4.68
N ARG A 49 5.16 26.10 -4.53
CA ARG A 49 5.63 25.29 -5.66
C ARG A 49 4.47 24.63 -6.42
N ASP A 50 3.54 24.03 -5.71
CA ASP A 50 2.55 23.12 -6.30
C ASP A 50 1.27 23.84 -6.73
N LEU A 51 0.92 24.96 -6.07
CA LEU A 51 -0.26 25.78 -6.38
C LEU A 51 0.07 27.11 -7.06
N GLY A 52 1.37 27.44 -7.23
CA GLY A 52 1.82 28.67 -7.88
C GLY A 52 1.54 29.95 -7.08
N LEU A 53 1.36 29.83 -5.77
CA LEU A 53 1.09 30.95 -4.86
C LEU A 53 2.41 31.60 -4.41
N ASP A 54 2.37 32.87 -3.98
CA ASP A 54 3.42 33.44 -3.15
C ASP A 54 3.24 33.09 -1.66
N ALA A 55 4.18 33.52 -0.81
CA ALA A 55 4.16 33.20 0.62
C ALA A 55 2.98 33.83 1.38
N ASP A 56 2.58 35.04 1.00
CA ASP A 56 1.46 35.76 1.63
C ASP A 56 0.13 35.16 1.17
N GLU A 57 0.01 34.83 -0.12
CA GLU A 57 -1.13 34.13 -0.71
C GLU A 57 -1.32 32.73 -0.10
N ALA A 58 -0.24 31.94 0.06
CA ALA A 58 -0.31 30.62 0.70
C ALA A 58 -0.76 30.72 2.18
N THR A 59 -0.28 31.75 2.89
CA THR A 59 -0.69 32.00 4.28
C THR A 59 -2.17 32.42 4.35
N ALA A 60 -2.59 33.35 3.49
CA ALA A 60 -3.98 33.80 3.39
C ALA A 60 -4.91 32.63 3.02
N ARG A 61 -4.48 31.78 2.08
CA ARG A 61 -5.21 30.58 1.65
C ARG A 61 -5.49 29.63 2.80
N LEU A 62 -4.49 29.31 3.62
CA LEU A 62 -4.65 28.45 4.79
C LEU A 62 -5.59 29.05 5.84
N ALA A 63 -5.51 30.37 6.07
CA ALA A 63 -6.43 31.06 6.98
C ALA A 63 -7.88 31.04 6.48
N ALA A 64 -8.08 31.23 5.18
CA ALA A 64 -9.36 31.15 4.50
C ALA A 64 -9.96 29.74 4.56
N GLU A 65 -9.17 28.70 4.25
CA GLU A 65 -9.59 27.30 4.31
C GLU A 65 -9.96 26.86 5.74
N LYS A 66 -9.19 27.30 6.74
CA LYS A 66 -9.51 27.08 8.17
C LYS A 66 -10.86 27.71 8.53
N THR A 67 -11.11 28.94 8.06
CA THR A 67 -12.38 29.64 8.29
C THR A 67 -13.54 28.92 7.62
N ALA A 68 -13.37 28.53 6.34
CA ALA A 68 -14.37 27.77 5.58
C ALA A 68 -14.74 26.45 6.27
N THR A 69 -13.73 25.69 6.70
CA THR A 69 -13.91 24.43 7.45
C THR A 69 -14.69 24.63 8.75
N ALA A 70 -14.39 25.70 9.49
CA ALA A 70 -15.09 26.02 10.75
C ALA A 70 -16.56 26.44 10.55
N VAL A 71 -16.88 27.04 9.39
CA VAL A 71 -18.21 27.55 9.07
C VAL A 71 -19.11 26.47 8.45
N GLU A 72 -18.56 25.53 7.69
CA GLU A 72 -19.31 24.57 6.86
C GLU A 72 -20.44 23.85 7.62
N GLY A 73 -20.13 23.27 8.78
CA GLY A 73 -21.13 22.54 9.56
C GLY A 73 -22.31 23.41 10.02
N LYS A 74 -22.08 24.69 10.36
CA LYS A 74 -23.15 25.64 10.74
C LYS A 74 -23.95 26.05 9.51
N ALA A 75 -23.26 26.34 8.40
CA ALA A 75 -23.86 26.74 7.13
C ALA A 75 -24.79 25.63 6.59
N ARG A 76 -24.34 24.37 6.61
CA ARG A 76 -25.14 23.20 6.22
C ARG A 76 -26.38 23.02 7.09
N ARG A 77 -26.28 23.22 8.41
CA ARG A 77 -27.44 23.18 9.32
C ARG A 77 -28.43 24.31 9.04
N ALA A 78 -27.94 25.51 8.76
CA ALA A 78 -28.78 26.65 8.39
C ALA A 78 -29.51 26.43 7.04
N ALA A 79 -28.85 25.76 6.09
CA ALA A 79 -29.44 25.37 4.81
C ALA A 79 -30.54 24.29 4.97
N GLY A 80 -30.35 23.33 5.88
CA GLY A 80 -31.32 22.26 6.14
C GLY A 80 -31.61 21.43 4.89
N ALA A 81 -32.89 21.16 4.61
CA ALA A 81 -33.33 20.39 3.45
C ALA A 81 -32.98 21.04 2.10
N ALA A 82 -32.70 22.35 2.08
CA ALA A 82 -32.37 23.09 0.88
C ALA A 82 -30.89 22.93 0.44
N PHE A 83 -30.05 22.30 1.26
CA PHE A 83 -28.63 22.15 1.00
C PHE A 83 -28.35 21.40 -0.32
N GLY A 84 -27.67 22.08 -1.24
CA GLY A 84 -27.25 21.60 -2.56
C GLY A 84 -25.79 21.14 -2.64
N GLY A 85 -25.04 21.26 -1.53
CA GLY A 85 -23.60 21.03 -1.44
C GLY A 85 -22.85 22.30 -1.05
N SER A 86 -21.53 22.19 -0.90
CA SER A 86 -20.65 23.31 -0.59
C SER A 86 -19.27 23.10 -1.18
N TRP A 87 -18.58 24.19 -1.51
CA TRP A 87 -17.20 24.18 -1.98
C TRP A 87 -16.45 25.40 -1.47
N PHE A 88 -15.13 25.27 -1.38
CA PHE A 88 -14.24 26.40 -1.14
C PHE A 88 -13.86 27.03 -2.46
N ASP A 89 -14.17 28.31 -2.61
CA ASP A 89 -13.80 29.10 -3.78
C ASP A 89 -12.39 29.67 -3.54
N ALA A 90 -11.45 29.18 -4.33
CA ALA A 90 -10.03 29.49 -4.25
C ALA A 90 -9.71 30.98 -4.49
N ASP A 91 -10.46 31.61 -5.39
CA ASP A 91 -10.22 32.96 -5.88
C ASP A 91 -10.76 34.00 -4.89
N THR A 92 -11.91 33.70 -4.27
CA THR A 92 -12.53 34.56 -3.27
C THR A 92 -12.09 34.23 -1.83
N GLY A 93 -11.52 33.05 -1.60
CA GLY A 93 -11.13 32.58 -0.28
C GLY A 93 -12.31 32.26 0.63
N ARG A 94 -13.48 31.92 0.08
CA ARG A 94 -14.72 31.75 0.86
C ARG A 94 -15.42 30.44 0.59
N LEU A 95 -16.13 29.95 1.61
CA LEU A 95 -17.04 28.83 1.48
C LEU A 95 -18.32 29.30 0.78
N THR A 96 -18.66 28.67 -0.34
CA THR A 96 -19.98 28.84 -0.98
C THR A 96 -20.85 27.63 -0.67
N VAL A 97 -22.11 27.89 -0.30
CA VAL A 97 -23.14 26.88 -0.06
C VAL A 97 -24.19 26.96 -1.16
N ALA A 98 -24.36 25.88 -1.91
CA ALA A 98 -25.45 25.72 -2.86
C ALA A 98 -26.78 25.53 -2.11
N LEU A 99 -27.82 26.25 -2.56
CA LEU A 99 -29.16 26.22 -1.98
C LEU A 99 -30.20 26.00 -3.07
N THR A 100 -31.18 25.15 -2.81
CA THR A 100 -32.38 24.99 -3.67
C THR A 100 -33.51 25.94 -3.31
N ASP A 101 -33.39 26.63 -2.17
CA ASP A 101 -34.37 27.59 -1.65
C ASP A 101 -33.66 28.89 -1.25
N ALA A 102 -33.96 29.96 -1.99
CA ALA A 102 -33.43 31.29 -1.72
C ALA A 102 -33.82 31.82 -0.32
N GLY A 103 -34.92 31.33 0.26
CA GLY A 103 -35.37 31.66 1.62
C GLY A 103 -34.37 31.29 2.71
N LYS A 104 -33.47 30.34 2.44
CA LYS A 104 -32.39 29.95 3.37
C LYS A 104 -31.14 30.81 3.27
N ALA A 105 -31.01 31.63 2.22
CA ALA A 105 -29.78 32.36 1.93
C ALA A 105 -29.35 33.30 3.07
N ARG A 106 -30.30 34.00 3.72
CA ARG A 106 -29.98 34.90 4.85
C ARG A 106 -29.41 34.13 6.05
N ALA A 107 -29.99 32.98 6.39
CA ALA A 107 -29.54 32.17 7.51
C ALA A 107 -28.14 31.59 7.26
N VAL A 108 -27.84 31.22 6.01
CA VAL A 108 -26.53 30.71 5.62
C VAL A 108 -25.49 31.82 5.56
N ARG A 109 -25.80 32.99 4.98
CA ARG A 109 -24.88 34.14 4.98
C ARG A 109 -24.52 34.61 6.39
N ALA A 110 -25.45 34.49 7.34
CA ALA A 110 -25.19 34.81 8.74
C ALA A 110 -24.11 33.91 9.39
N THR A 111 -23.76 32.78 8.78
CA THR A 111 -22.63 31.94 9.24
C THR A 111 -21.28 32.40 8.68
N GLY A 112 -21.25 33.36 7.76
CA GLY A 112 -20.05 33.80 7.05
C GLY A 112 -19.80 33.11 5.70
N ALA A 113 -20.71 32.24 5.25
CA ALA A 113 -20.62 31.59 3.94
C ALA A 113 -21.28 32.43 2.83
N ASP A 114 -20.82 32.26 1.60
CA ASP A 114 -21.55 32.66 0.40
C ASP A 114 -22.62 31.64 0.03
N THR A 115 -23.50 32.05 -0.88
CA THR A 115 -24.63 31.23 -1.31
C THR A 115 -24.79 31.27 -2.81
N ALA A 116 -24.94 30.10 -3.42
CA ALA A 116 -25.33 29.96 -4.82
C ALA A 116 -26.72 29.31 -4.89
N LEU A 117 -27.61 29.82 -5.75
CA LEU A 117 -28.89 29.17 -5.98
C LEU A 117 -28.72 28.08 -7.04
N VAL A 118 -29.17 26.86 -6.73
CA VAL A 118 -29.05 25.68 -7.58
C VAL A 118 -30.37 24.93 -7.71
N ARG A 119 -30.44 23.94 -8.61
CA ARG A 119 -31.69 23.21 -8.88
C ARG A 119 -31.84 21.94 -8.05
N HIS A 120 -30.74 21.23 -7.83
CA HIS A 120 -30.73 19.92 -7.18
C HIS A 120 -30.15 20.01 -5.78
N SER A 121 -30.81 19.39 -4.82
CA SER A 121 -30.29 19.24 -3.46
C SER A 121 -29.17 18.18 -3.44
N ALA A 122 -28.28 18.26 -2.45
CA ALA A 122 -27.22 17.26 -2.26
C ALA A 122 -27.82 15.86 -2.11
N ARG A 123 -28.94 15.72 -1.38
CA ARG A 123 -29.65 14.45 -1.22
C ARG A 123 -30.13 13.85 -2.54
N GLN A 124 -30.58 14.69 -3.48
CA GLN A 124 -30.98 14.21 -4.80
C GLN A 124 -29.77 13.74 -5.60
N LEU A 125 -28.68 14.50 -5.60
CA LEU A 125 -27.46 14.13 -6.31
C LEU A 125 -26.77 12.88 -5.71
N ASP A 126 -26.82 12.72 -4.39
CA ASP A 126 -26.34 11.52 -3.71
C ASP A 126 -27.15 10.26 -4.10
N SER A 127 -28.47 10.39 -4.27
CA SER A 127 -29.32 9.31 -4.77
C SER A 127 -28.91 8.87 -6.18
N VAL A 128 -28.71 9.84 -7.07
CA VAL A 128 -28.25 9.60 -8.46
C VAL A 128 -26.90 8.90 -8.46
N LYS A 129 -25.95 9.38 -7.65
CA LYS A 129 -24.63 8.76 -7.52
C LYS A 129 -24.75 7.31 -7.00
N SER A 130 -25.61 7.06 -6.03
CA SER A 130 -25.83 5.72 -5.47
C SER A 130 -26.41 4.74 -6.49
N GLU A 131 -27.25 5.20 -7.42
CA GLU A 131 -27.75 4.38 -8.53
C GLU A 131 -26.63 4.06 -9.53
N ILE A 132 -25.77 5.02 -9.84
CA ILE A 132 -24.60 4.82 -10.71
C ILE A 132 -23.56 3.90 -10.04
N ASP A 133 -23.37 3.98 -8.71
CA ASP A 133 -22.49 3.09 -7.94
C ASP A 133 -22.87 1.60 -8.06
N ALA A 134 -24.15 1.31 -8.36
CA ALA A 134 -24.65 -0.05 -8.55
C ALA A 134 -24.38 -0.60 -9.97
N LEU A 135 -23.94 0.24 -10.91
CA LEU A 135 -23.63 -0.16 -12.28
C LEU A 135 -22.22 -0.75 -12.39
N LYS A 136 -22.04 -1.70 -13.31
CA LYS A 136 -20.71 -2.17 -13.70
C LYS A 136 -20.10 -1.22 -14.73
N ALA A 137 -19.02 -0.54 -14.36
CA ALA A 137 -18.30 0.38 -15.24
C ALA A 137 -17.41 -0.36 -16.25
N PRO A 138 -17.41 0.05 -17.54
CA PRO A 138 -16.44 -0.41 -18.53
C PRO A 138 -15.08 0.29 -18.34
N ALA A 139 -14.01 -0.23 -18.96
CA ALA A 139 -12.65 0.28 -18.79
C ALA A 139 -12.48 1.76 -19.19
N GLY A 140 -13.28 2.25 -20.14
CA GLY A 140 -13.26 3.65 -20.58
C GLY A 140 -13.91 4.65 -19.62
N VAL A 141 -14.56 4.20 -18.54
CA VAL A 141 -15.12 5.08 -17.51
C VAL A 141 -14.16 5.16 -16.32
N ALA A 142 -13.55 6.33 -16.11
CA ALA A 142 -12.47 6.53 -15.15
C ALA A 142 -12.95 6.78 -13.71
N SER A 143 -14.04 7.53 -13.53
CA SER A 143 -14.63 7.82 -12.22
C SER A 143 -15.99 8.53 -12.34
N TRP A 144 -16.72 8.63 -11.23
CA TRP A 144 -17.86 9.55 -11.11
C TRP A 144 -17.98 10.11 -9.69
N HIS A 145 -18.49 11.33 -9.56
CA HIS A 145 -18.66 12.03 -8.28
C HIS A 145 -19.77 13.08 -8.34
N VAL A 146 -20.31 13.48 -7.19
CA VAL A 146 -21.17 14.67 -7.09
C VAL A 146 -20.28 15.91 -7.16
N ASP A 147 -20.59 16.83 -8.06
CA ASP A 147 -19.95 18.16 -8.16
C ASP A 147 -20.98 19.21 -7.70
N PRO A 148 -20.83 19.79 -6.49
CA PRO A 148 -21.72 20.82 -5.96
C PRO A 148 -21.78 22.10 -6.80
N GLU A 149 -20.68 22.46 -7.45
CA GLU A 149 -20.56 23.68 -8.25
C GLU A 149 -21.27 23.50 -9.61
N ALA A 150 -21.04 22.37 -10.27
CA ALA A 150 -21.81 21.99 -11.46
C ALA A 150 -23.26 21.59 -11.15
N ASN A 151 -23.57 21.34 -9.86
CA ASN A 151 -24.84 20.85 -9.33
C ASN A 151 -25.35 19.58 -10.02
N ARG A 152 -24.43 18.65 -10.33
CA ARG A 152 -24.68 17.41 -11.10
C ARG A 152 -23.74 16.30 -10.65
N VAL A 153 -24.01 15.06 -11.06
CA VAL A 153 -23.02 13.98 -10.98
C VAL A 153 -22.10 14.04 -12.20
N VAL A 154 -20.80 14.27 -12.00
CA VAL A 154 -19.81 14.27 -13.06
C VAL A 154 -19.31 12.85 -13.27
N VAL A 155 -19.38 12.35 -14.51
CA VAL A 155 -18.78 11.09 -14.95
C VAL A 155 -17.57 11.40 -15.81
N ASN A 156 -16.38 11.00 -15.38
CA ASN A 156 -15.13 11.17 -16.11
C ASN A 156 -14.87 9.95 -17.00
N VAL A 157 -14.67 10.18 -18.29
CA VAL A 157 -14.43 9.16 -19.32
C VAL A 157 -13.03 9.33 -19.88
N VAL A 158 -12.34 8.23 -20.16
CA VAL A 158 -11.02 8.26 -20.83
C VAL A 158 -11.22 8.74 -22.26
N ALA A 159 -10.56 9.82 -22.65
CA ALA A 159 -10.81 10.51 -23.92
C ALA A 159 -10.69 9.59 -25.14
N SER A 160 -9.72 8.66 -25.15
CA SER A 160 -9.53 7.69 -26.23
C SER A 160 -10.67 6.65 -26.35
N GLU A 161 -11.41 6.42 -25.28
CA GLU A 161 -12.44 5.38 -25.19
C GLU A 161 -13.86 5.95 -25.28
N ARG A 162 -14.02 7.26 -25.46
CA ARG A 162 -15.34 7.92 -25.34
C ARG A 162 -16.41 7.38 -26.31
N ASP A 163 -15.97 6.97 -27.50
CA ASP A 163 -16.84 6.54 -28.59
C ASP A 163 -17.13 5.03 -28.54
N ASP A 164 -16.52 4.32 -27.58
CA ASP A 164 -16.76 2.91 -27.31
C ASP A 164 -18.24 2.63 -26.99
N ASN A 165 -18.73 1.48 -27.47
CA ASN A 165 -20.14 1.11 -27.31
C ASN A 165 -20.52 0.87 -25.85
N ASP A 166 -19.63 0.23 -25.06
CA ASP A 166 -19.89 -0.08 -23.67
C ASP A 166 -19.86 1.20 -22.81
N VAL A 167 -18.94 2.12 -23.12
CA VAL A 167 -18.90 3.45 -22.51
C VAL A 167 -20.20 4.21 -22.79
N ARG A 168 -20.66 4.26 -24.05
CA ARG A 168 -21.94 4.91 -24.40
C ARG A 168 -23.13 4.27 -23.68
N ALA A 169 -23.22 2.94 -23.63
CA ALA A 169 -24.28 2.23 -22.94
C ALA A 169 -24.24 2.42 -21.41
N PHE A 170 -23.05 2.59 -20.81
CA PHE A 170 -22.92 2.99 -19.41
C PHE A 170 -23.44 4.41 -19.19
N LEU A 171 -23.06 5.36 -20.04
CA LEU A 171 -23.49 6.75 -19.94
C LEU A 171 -25.01 6.91 -20.09
N ASP A 172 -25.65 6.11 -20.95
CA ASP A 172 -27.11 6.14 -21.09
C ASP A 172 -27.81 5.69 -19.80
N ARG A 173 -27.36 4.58 -19.19
CA ARG A 173 -27.85 4.15 -17.87
C ARG A 173 -27.59 5.17 -16.77
N ALA A 174 -26.44 5.86 -16.81
CA ALA A 174 -26.13 6.91 -15.86
C ALA A 174 -27.02 8.15 -16.04
N ARG A 175 -27.44 8.47 -17.27
CA ARG A 175 -28.42 9.55 -17.55
C ARG A 175 -29.83 9.19 -17.08
N ASP A 176 -30.19 7.90 -17.14
CA ASP A 176 -31.48 7.43 -16.61
C ASP A 176 -31.56 7.59 -15.09
N ALA A 177 -30.44 7.43 -14.38
CA ALA A 177 -30.35 7.65 -12.93
C ALA A 177 -30.55 9.12 -12.53
N GLY A 178 -30.25 10.08 -13.41
CA GLY A 178 -30.54 11.49 -13.18
C GLY A 178 -29.53 12.49 -13.76
N PRO A 179 -29.41 13.71 -13.20
CA PRO A 179 -28.64 14.79 -13.79
C PRO A 179 -27.13 14.53 -13.72
N ILE A 180 -26.58 14.06 -14.84
CA ILE A 180 -25.13 13.90 -15.02
C ILE A 180 -24.52 14.97 -15.93
N THR A 181 -23.20 15.11 -15.85
CA THR A 181 -22.34 15.76 -16.85
C THR A 181 -21.19 14.82 -17.17
N VAL A 182 -20.83 14.69 -18.45
CA VAL A 182 -19.66 13.90 -18.86
C VAL A 182 -18.46 14.83 -19.00
N ARG A 183 -17.32 14.44 -18.43
CA ARG A 183 -16.02 15.08 -18.64
C ARG A 183 -15.03 14.06 -19.17
N GLU A 184 -14.01 14.54 -19.88
CA GLU A 184 -12.93 13.69 -20.40
C GLU A 184 -11.69 13.79 -19.50
N THR A 185 -11.02 12.67 -19.28
CA THR A 185 -9.68 12.57 -18.68
C THR A 185 -8.73 11.90 -19.68
N ALA A 186 -7.45 12.23 -19.63
CA ALA A 186 -6.46 11.60 -20.50
C ALA A 186 -6.30 10.11 -20.21
N GLN A 187 -6.39 9.71 -18.93
CA GLN A 187 -6.13 8.34 -18.47
C GLN A 187 -7.03 7.98 -17.29
N ALA A 188 -7.26 6.67 -17.09
CA ALA A 188 -7.89 6.15 -15.89
C ALA A 188 -6.90 6.10 -14.72
N PRO A 189 -7.35 6.36 -13.46
CA PRO A 189 -6.48 6.27 -12.29
C PRO A 189 -6.04 4.83 -12.02
N THR A 190 -4.78 4.64 -11.63
CA THR A 190 -4.21 3.35 -11.22
C THR A 190 -3.72 3.42 -9.77
N PRO A 191 -3.84 2.36 -8.95
CA PRO A 191 -3.31 2.33 -7.58
C PRO A 191 -1.78 2.52 -7.54
N PHE A 192 -1.26 3.19 -6.50
CA PHE A 192 0.17 3.38 -6.23
C PHE A 192 0.82 2.21 -5.45
N ALA A 193 0.36 0.98 -5.65
CA ALA A 193 1.03 -0.20 -5.09
C ALA A 193 2.25 -0.60 -5.95
N ALA A 194 2.97 -1.66 -5.59
CA ALA A 194 4.09 -2.18 -6.38
C ALA A 194 3.80 -3.59 -6.92
N GLY A 195 4.54 -3.96 -7.97
CA GLY A 195 4.54 -5.33 -8.50
C GLY A 195 5.42 -6.26 -7.67
N THR A 196 5.15 -7.56 -7.69
CA THR A 196 6.05 -8.57 -7.11
C THR A 196 7.13 -8.92 -8.13
N VAL A 197 8.29 -8.30 -8.00
CA VAL A 197 9.43 -8.54 -8.90
C VAL A 197 10.37 -9.57 -8.28
N GLY A 198 10.87 -10.54 -9.06
CA GLY A 198 11.87 -11.49 -8.58
C GLY A 198 13.11 -10.75 -8.07
N GLY A 199 13.63 -11.12 -6.90
CA GLY A 199 14.75 -10.46 -6.24
C GLY A 199 14.36 -9.40 -5.20
N ASP A 200 13.15 -8.82 -5.26
CA ASP A 200 12.70 -7.79 -4.30
C ASP A 200 12.64 -8.31 -2.85
N PRO A 201 12.90 -7.46 -1.84
CA PRO A 201 12.74 -7.87 -0.44
C PRO A 201 11.26 -7.97 -0.06
N TYR A 202 10.93 -9.00 0.72
CA TYR A 202 9.71 -9.05 1.51
C TYR A 202 10.03 -9.46 2.95
N TYR A 203 9.10 -9.15 3.85
CA TYR A 203 9.26 -9.35 5.29
C TYR A 203 8.14 -10.23 5.85
N THR A 204 8.51 -11.13 6.77
CA THR A 204 7.59 -11.96 7.55
C THR A 204 8.08 -12.01 8.99
N GLY A 205 7.35 -11.34 9.89
CA GLY A 205 7.86 -11.03 11.23
C GLY A 205 9.17 -10.23 11.16
N ASN A 206 10.22 -10.76 11.76
CA ASN A 206 11.57 -10.15 11.75
C ASN A 206 12.49 -10.74 10.67
N VAL A 207 11.97 -11.60 9.80
CA VAL A 207 12.75 -12.24 8.73
C VAL A 207 12.61 -11.43 7.44
N ARG A 208 13.73 -11.13 6.80
CA ARG A 208 13.81 -10.60 5.43
C ARG A 208 14.21 -11.73 4.49
N CYS A 209 13.43 -11.92 3.45
CA CYS A 209 13.74 -12.81 2.33
C CYS A 209 13.53 -12.06 1.01
N SER A 210 13.82 -12.73 -0.10
CA SER A 210 13.68 -12.20 -1.45
C SER A 210 12.57 -12.94 -2.22
N ILE A 211 11.83 -12.23 -3.05
CA ILE A 211 10.81 -12.79 -3.94
C ILE A 211 11.50 -13.66 -5.00
N GLY A 212 10.98 -14.87 -5.26
CA GLY A 212 11.54 -15.78 -6.26
C GLY A 212 11.00 -15.47 -7.65
N PHE A 213 9.82 -15.97 -7.97
CA PHE A 213 9.17 -15.71 -9.26
C PHE A 213 7.69 -15.45 -9.06
N SER A 214 7.15 -14.48 -9.80
CA SER A 214 5.70 -14.29 -9.90
C SER A 214 5.05 -15.53 -10.51
N VAL A 215 3.98 -15.98 -9.86
CA VAL A 215 3.03 -16.96 -10.39
C VAL A 215 1.66 -16.28 -10.46
N HIS A 216 0.72 -16.83 -11.22
CA HIS A 216 -0.63 -16.26 -11.20
C HIS A 216 -1.22 -16.31 -9.78
N GLY A 217 -1.59 -15.14 -9.26
CA GLY A 217 -2.12 -14.97 -7.92
C GLY A 217 -1.09 -14.87 -6.80
N GLY A 218 0.22 -14.86 -7.09
CA GLY A 218 1.22 -14.87 -6.04
C GLY A 218 2.69 -14.81 -6.48
N PHE A 219 3.58 -15.24 -5.61
CA PHE A 219 4.97 -15.54 -5.94
C PHE A 219 5.49 -16.77 -5.18
N VAL A 220 6.48 -17.46 -5.75
CA VAL A 220 7.22 -18.54 -5.07
C VAL A 220 8.44 -17.99 -4.34
N THR A 221 8.83 -18.65 -3.24
CA THR A 221 9.96 -18.29 -2.39
C THR A 221 10.45 -19.53 -1.62
N ALA A 222 11.42 -19.38 -0.71
CA ALA A 222 11.93 -20.49 0.10
C ALA A 222 11.01 -20.80 1.30
N GLY A 223 10.95 -22.08 1.68
CA GLY A 223 10.12 -22.58 2.78
C GLY A 223 10.58 -22.10 4.15
N HIS A 224 11.91 -22.04 4.36
CA HIS A 224 12.48 -21.58 5.63
C HIS A 224 12.18 -20.11 5.96
N CYS A 225 11.72 -19.31 4.98
CA CYS A 225 11.36 -17.92 5.19
C CYS A 225 10.09 -17.76 6.03
N GLY A 226 9.15 -18.70 5.97
CA GLY A 226 7.87 -18.55 6.65
C GLY A 226 7.01 -19.80 6.61
N ARG A 227 6.12 -19.94 7.60
CA ARG A 227 5.14 -21.03 7.67
C ARG A 227 3.85 -20.64 6.96
N ALA A 228 3.06 -21.64 6.55
CA ALA A 228 1.71 -21.40 6.06
C ALA A 228 0.89 -20.54 7.04
N GLY A 229 0.17 -19.56 6.51
CA GLY A 229 -0.58 -18.55 7.27
C GLY A 229 0.22 -17.32 7.71
N ALA A 230 1.55 -17.31 7.57
CA ALA A 230 2.36 -16.15 7.94
C ALA A 230 2.07 -14.93 7.05
N THR A 231 1.97 -13.75 7.67
CA THR A 231 1.75 -12.46 7.00
C THR A 231 3.01 -11.97 6.31
N VAL A 232 2.85 -11.48 5.08
CA VAL A 232 3.92 -10.93 4.25
C VAL A 232 3.71 -9.42 4.06
N ARG A 233 4.78 -8.66 4.25
CA ARG A 233 4.88 -7.23 3.96
C ARG A 233 5.91 -6.97 2.87
N GLY A 234 5.66 -5.98 2.03
CA GLY A 234 6.58 -5.58 0.96
C GLY A 234 7.72 -4.72 1.45
N TRP A 235 8.60 -4.37 0.51
CA TRP A 235 9.73 -3.48 0.74
C TRP A 235 9.31 -2.11 1.30
N ASP A 236 8.09 -1.67 0.99
CA ASP A 236 7.46 -0.43 1.45
C ASP A 236 6.74 -0.57 2.83
N GLY A 237 6.77 -1.76 3.42
CA GLY A 237 6.11 -2.08 4.69
C GLY A 237 4.60 -2.35 4.60
N THR A 238 3.98 -2.23 3.42
CA THR A 238 2.56 -2.51 3.21
C THR A 238 2.29 -4.02 3.16
N HIS A 239 1.05 -4.42 3.42
CA HIS A 239 0.68 -5.83 3.41
C HIS A 239 0.57 -6.35 1.97
N ILE A 240 1.30 -7.42 1.63
CA ILE A 240 1.21 -8.10 0.33
C ILE A 240 0.15 -9.19 0.38
N GLY A 241 0.22 -10.05 1.39
CA GLY A 241 -0.63 -11.24 1.51
C GLY A 241 -0.08 -12.25 2.52
N THR A 242 -0.29 -13.54 2.28
CA THR A 242 0.05 -14.61 3.24
C THR A 242 0.66 -15.84 2.55
N PHE A 243 1.53 -16.54 3.27
CA PHE A 243 2.05 -17.85 2.86
C PHE A 243 0.91 -18.86 2.77
N GLN A 244 0.69 -19.42 1.59
CA GLN A 244 -0.37 -20.41 1.35
C GLN A 244 0.13 -21.85 1.52
N GLY A 245 1.42 -22.07 1.30
CA GLY A 245 2.10 -23.34 1.53
C GLY A 245 3.58 -23.12 1.79
N SER A 246 4.16 -23.98 2.63
CA SER A 246 5.60 -23.97 2.95
C SER A 246 6.03 -25.38 3.36
N SER A 247 7.19 -25.82 2.88
CA SER A 247 7.85 -27.09 3.22
C SER A 247 9.32 -26.79 3.55
N PHE A 248 9.72 -27.04 4.81
CA PHE A 248 11.10 -26.97 5.30
C PHE A 248 11.22 -27.56 6.72
N PRO A 249 12.17 -28.48 7.00
CA PRO A 249 13.10 -29.15 6.06
C PRO A 249 12.40 -30.25 5.23
N GLY A 250 13.17 -31.10 4.54
CA GLY A 250 12.69 -32.08 3.55
C GLY A 250 12.80 -31.51 2.14
N ASP A 251 12.07 -30.42 1.93
CA ASP A 251 12.22 -29.51 0.80
C ASP A 251 12.56 -28.10 1.32
N ASP A 252 12.75 -27.11 0.45
CA ASP A 252 12.83 -25.71 0.83
C ASP A 252 12.08 -24.79 -0.16
N TYR A 253 10.76 -24.92 -0.17
CA TYR A 253 9.88 -24.06 -0.97
C TYR A 253 8.67 -23.56 -0.22
N ALA A 254 8.16 -22.44 -0.71
CA ALA A 254 6.89 -21.86 -0.32
C ALA A 254 6.27 -21.07 -1.48
N TRP A 255 5.00 -20.70 -1.31
CA TRP A 255 4.40 -19.65 -2.13
C TRP A 255 3.49 -18.76 -1.30
N VAL A 256 3.40 -17.51 -1.72
CA VAL A 256 2.65 -16.44 -1.08
C VAL A 256 1.57 -15.98 -2.05
N SER A 257 0.31 -15.95 -1.60
CA SER A 257 -0.76 -15.31 -2.36
C SER A 257 -0.63 -13.80 -2.25
N VAL A 258 -0.84 -13.08 -3.35
CA VAL A 258 -0.70 -11.63 -3.44
C VAL A 258 -2.07 -10.96 -3.58
N GLY A 259 -2.26 -9.83 -2.89
CA GLY A 259 -3.45 -8.98 -2.97
C GLY A 259 -3.16 -7.57 -2.44
N SER A 260 -4.18 -6.88 -1.90
CA SER A 260 -4.00 -5.58 -1.21
C SER A 260 -3.34 -4.49 -2.07
N GLY A 261 -3.66 -4.47 -3.37
CA GLY A 261 -3.10 -3.52 -4.34
C GLY A 261 -1.85 -4.03 -5.06
N TRP A 262 -1.14 -5.02 -4.52
CA TRP A 262 0.02 -5.62 -5.19
C TRP A 262 -0.41 -6.49 -6.37
N TRP A 263 0.44 -6.55 -7.40
CA TRP A 263 0.19 -7.34 -8.61
C TRP A 263 1.42 -8.15 -9.02
N THR A 264 1.21 -9.18 -9.83
CA THR A 264 2.28 -10.07 -10.30
C THR A 264 2.85 -9.56 -11.62
N VAL A 265 4.17 -9.65 -11.81
CA VAL A 265 4.85 -9.30 -13.07
C VAL A 265 5.89 -10.35 -13.46
N PRO A 266 6.11 -10.64 -14.75
CA PRO A 266 7.03 -11.67 -15.22
C PRO A 266 8.49 -11.16 -15.27
N VAL A 267 8.97 -10.56 -14.18
CA VAL A 267 10.26 -9.84 -14.14
C VAL A 267 11.11 -10.31 -12.96
N VAL A 268 12.43 -10.39 -13.16
CA VAL A 268 13.46 -10.49 -12.12
C VAL A 268 14.31 -9.23 -12.14
N LEU A 269 14.53 -8.62 -10.97
CA LEU A 269 15.35 -7.43 -10.80
C LEU A 269 16.80 -7.69 -11.17
N GLY A 270 17.33 -6.85 -12.04
CA GLY A 270 18.76 -6.75 -12.32
C GLY A 270 19.50 -5.83 -11.36
N TRP A 271 18.79 -5.15 -10.44
CA TRP A 271 19.34 -4.24 -9.42
C TRP A 271 20.24 -3.13 -9.98
N GLY A 272 20.01 -2.71 -11.23
CA GLY A 272 20.88 -1.78 -11.96
C GLY A 272 22.27 -2.34 -12.31
N THR A 273 22.58 -3.59 -11.92
CA THR A 273 23.79 -4.32 -12.34
C THR A 273 23.65 -4.81 -13.77
N VAL A 274 22.44 -5.28 -14.10
CA VAL A 274 21.96 -5.58 -15.45
C VAL A 274 20.55 -4.99 -15.62
N PRO A 275 20.02 -4.86 -16.85
CA PRO A 275 18.60 -4.60 -17.05
C PRO A 275 17.74 -5.68 -16.38
N ASP A 276 16.54 -5.33 -15.96
CA ASP A 276 15.60 -6.30 -15.42
C ASP A 276 15.29 -7.40 -16.46
N GLN A 277 15.25 -8.65 -16.00
CA GLN A 277 15.12 -9.81 -16.87
C GLN A 277 13.68 -10.28 -16.95
N LEU A 278 13.16 -10.44 -18.17
CA LEU A 278 11.86 -11.05 -18.41
C LEU A 278 11.94 -12.56 -18.21
N VAL A 279 10.93 -13.10 -17.55
CA VAL A 279 10.73 -14.54 -17.38
C VAL A 279 9.85 -15.04 -18.51
N ARG A 280 10.35 -15.97 -19.33
CA ARG A 280 9.62 -16.53 -20.48
C ARG A 280 9.28 -18.00 -20.35
N GLY A 281 9.83 -18.67 -19.34
CA GLY A 281 9.53 -20.07 -19.08
C GLY A 281 10.32 -20.61 -17.90
N SER A 282 10.33 -21.93 -17.76
CA SER A 282 11.06 -22.66 -16.72
C SER A 282 11.77 -23.90 -17.27
N ALA A 283 12.28 -23.82 -18.49
CA ALA A 283 13.13 -24.86 -19.05
C ALA A 283 14.40 -25.00 -18.19
N GLU A 284 14.60 -26.19 -17.64
CA GLU A 284 15.66 -26.44 -16.67
C GLU A 284 17.04 -26.51 -17.35
N ALA A 285 17.97 -25.70 -16.87
CA ALA A 285 19.33 -25.60 -17.41
C ALA A 285 20.18 -26.82 -17.01
N PRO A 286 21.00 -27.40 -17.91
CA PRO A 286 21.86 -28.55 -17.59
C PRO A 286 23.03 -28.18 -16.68
N ILE A 287 23.69 -29.19 -16.09
CA ILE A 287 24.96 -28.99 -15.37
C ILE A 287 25.99 -28.36 -16.31
N GLY A 288 26.75 -27.39 -15.81
CA GLY A 288 27.71 -26.57 -16.56
C GLY A 288 27.11 -25.29 -17.15
N ALA A 289 25.78 -25.20 -17.30
CA ALA A 289 25.14 -24.00 -17.81
C ALA A 289 25.36 -22.78 -16.92
N SER A 290 25.42 -21.60 -17.54
CA SER A 290 25.42 -20.33 -16.82
C SER A 290 24.08 -20.11 -16.12
N VAL A 291 24.14 -19.64 -14.88
CA VAL A 291 22.95 -19.29 -14.10
C VAL A 291 23.26 -18.05 -13.26
N CYS A 292 22.27 -17.17 -13.15
CA CYS A 292 22.35 -15.96 -12.36
C CYS A 292 21.31 -15.99 -11.23
N ARG A 293 21.63 -15.31 -10.14
CA ARG A 293 20.77 -15.13 -8.97
C ARG A 293 20.47 -13.64 -8.79
N SER A 294 19.23 -13.33 -8.38
CA SER A 294 18.84 -12.02 -7.87
C SER A 294 18.32 -12.15 -6.42
N GLY A 295 18.79 -11.28 -5.53
CA GLY A 295 18.36 -11.25 -4.13
C GLY A 295 18.59 -9.89 -3.48
N SER A 296 17.86 -9.60 -2.41
CA SER A 296 17.83 -8.28 -1.79
C SER A 296 19.05 -7.91 -0.95
N THR A 297 20.01 -8.83 -0.71
CA THR A 297 21.23 -8.54 0.06
C THR A 297 22.41 -8.29 -0.85
N THR A 298 22.69 -9.22 -1.76
CA THR A 298 23.88 -9.16 -2.63
C THR A 298 23.50 -8.88 -4.08
N HIS A 299 22.23 -8.63 -4.38
CA HIS A 299 21.77 -8.24 -5.70
C HIS A 299 22.05 -9.33 -6.76
N TRP A 300 22.67 -8.97 -7.88
CA TRP A 300 22.81 -9.82 -9.06
C TRP A 300 24.19 -10.47 -9.15
N HIS A 301 24.23 -11.81 -9.13
CA HIS A 301 25.48 -12.56 -9.30
C HIS A 301 25.28 -13.77 -10.20
N CYS A 302 26.30 -14.15 -10.96
CA CYS A 302 26.25 -15.28 -11.89
C CYS A 302 27.37 -16.28 -11.64
N GLY A 303 27.18 -17.48 -12.18
CA GLY A 303 28.08 -18.62 -12.06
C GLY A 303 27.55 -19.78 -12.90
N ASN A 304 27.80 -21.01 -12.46
CA ASN A 304 27.44 -22.21 -13.20
C ASN A 304 26.66 -23.19 -12.31
N VAL A 305 25.80 -23.98 -12.94
CA VAL A 305 25.21 -25.19 -12.35
C VAL A 305 26.31 -26.22 -12.17
N LEU A 306 26.53 -26.70 -10.95
CA LEU A 306 27.61 -27.64 -10.61
C LEU A 306 27.10 -29.08 -10.42
N ALA A 307 25.92 -29.22 -9.83
CA ALA A 307 25.29 -30.51 -9.57
C ALA A 307 23.77 -30.35 -9.45
N LYS A 308 23.06 -31.46 -9.59
CA LYS A 308 21.61 -31.57 -9.42
C LYS A 308 21.29 -32.74 -8.52
N ASN A 309 20.07 -32.74 -7.97
CA ASN A 309 19.59 -33.79 -7.08
C ASN A 309 20.47 -33.99 -5.83
N GLU A 310 21.06 -32.91 -5.32
CA GLU A 310 21.94 -32.95 -4.16
C GLU A 310 21.12 -32.88 -2.87
N THR A 311 21.54 -33.64 -1.85
CA THR A 311 20.96 -33.52 -0.51
C THR A 311 21.86 -32.61 0.33
N VAL A 312 21.27 -31.58 0.91
CA VAL A 312 21.94 -30.59 1.77
C VAL A 312 21.50 -30.82 3.20
N ASN A 313 22.45 -30.96 4.13
CA ASN A 313 22.15 -31.18 5.55
C ASN A 313 22.25 -29.84 6.31
N TYR A 314 21.13 -29.15 6.45
CA TYR A 314 21.05 -27.96 7.32
C TYR A 314 20.89 -28.37 8.79
N SER A 315 21.09 -27.42 9.72
CA SER A 315 20.92 -27.69 11.16
C SER A 315 19.48 -28.05 11.53
N GLN A 316 18.50 -27.62 10.73
CA GLN A 316 17.08 -27.93 10.90
C GLN A 316 16.70 -29.30 10.34
N GLY A 317 17.50 -29.87 9.43
CA GLY A 317 17.24 -31.15 8.77
C GLY A 317 17.80 -31.21 7.35
N ALA A 318 17.74 -32.40 6.77
CA ALA A 318 18.11 -32.61 5.37
C ALA A 318 17.07 -31.99 4.43
N VAL A 319 17.55 -31.40 3.33
CA VAL A 319 16.75 -30.94 2.19
C VAL A 319 17.24 -31.67 0.95
N HIS A 320 16.31 -32.25 0.19
CA HIS A 320 16.61 -33.13 -0.92
C HIS A 320 16.47 -32.44 -2.28
N GLN A 321 16.97 -33.10 -3.31
CA GLN A 321 16.77 -32.74 -4.72
C GLN A 321 17.24 -31.32 -5.13
N MET A 322 18.20 -30.76 -4.40
CA MET A 322 18.69 -29.40 -4.62
C MET A 322 19.60 -29.30 -5.84
N THR A 323 19.61 -28.12 -6.47
CA THR A 323 20.58 -27.78 -7.51
C THR A 323 21.69 -26.91 -6.93
N LYS A 324 22.93 -27.37 -7.09
CA LYS A 324 24.12 -26.67 -6.62
C LYS A 324 24.70 -25.77 -7.68
N THR A 325 25.19 -24.61 -7.26
CA THR A 325 25.78 -23.60 -8.15
C THR A 325 27.07 -23.02 -7.57
N SER A 326 27.90 -22.43 -8.42
CA SER A 326 29.06 -21.62 -8.01
C SER A 326 28.70 -20.17 -7.67
N VAL A 327 27.42 -19.80 -7.71
CA VAL A 327 26.96 -18.44 -7.41
C VAL A 327 27.06 -18.20 -5.91
N CYS A 328 27.56 -17.04 -5.49
CA CYS A 328 27.57 -16.62 -4.09
C CYS A 328 26.19 -16.09 -3.65
N ALA A 329 25.88 -16.19 -2.36
CA ALA A 329 24.69 -15.61 -1.73
C ALA A 329 24.97 -15.34 -0.25
N GLU A 330 24.19 -14.44 0.36
CA GLU A 330 24.31 -14.08 1.78
C GLU A 330 22.92 -14.00 2.45
N PRO A 331 22.84 -13.94 3.80
CA PRO A 331 21.56 -13.87 4.51
C PRO A 331 20.66 -12.75 3.98
N GLY A 332 19.42 -13.09 3.64
CA GLY A 332 18.43 -12.20 3.01
C GLY A 332 18.23 -12.44 1.50
N ASP A 333 19.19 -13.08 0.82
CA ASP A 333 19.00 -13.52 -0.58
C ASP A 333 18.10 -14.76 -0.68
N SER A 334 17.87 -15.47 0.44
CA SER A 334 16.94 -16.58 0.56
C SER A 334 15.60 -16.30 -0.11
N GLY A 335 15.11 -17.27 -0.87
CA GLY A 335 13.90 -17.17 -1.69
C GLY A 335 14.09 -16.47 -3.04
N GLY A 336 15.18 -15.73 -3.23
CA GLY A 336 15.48 -14.96 -4.43
C GLY A 336 15.69 -15.83 -5.67
N SER A 337 15.41 -15.26 -6.84
CA SER A 337 15.37 -15.95 -8.14
C SER A 337 16.74 -16.50 -8.55
N PHE A 338 16.78 -17.73 -9.08
CA PHE A 338 17.82 -18.24 -9.96
C PHE A 338 17.27 -18.35 -11.39
N ILE A 339 17.90 -17.69 -12.36
CA ILE A 339 17.46 -17.60 -13.77
C ILE A 339 18.62 -17.90 -14.73
N SER A 340 18.34 -18.61 -15.82
CA SER A 340 19.30 -18.90 -16.90
C SER A 340 18.71 -18.42 -18.22
N GLY A 341 19.34 -17.42 -18.83
CA GLY A 341 18.71 -16.66 -19.92
C GLY A 341 17.41 -16.03 -19.43
N ASP A 342 16.29 -16.43 -20.02
CA ASP A 342 14.92 -16.03 -19.66
C ASP A 342 14.12 -17.16 -18.97
N GLN A 343 14.80 -18.24 -18.55
CA GLN A 343 14.20 -19.43 -17.96
C GLN A 343 14.39 -19.48 -16.44
N ALA A 344 13.29 -19.50 -15.70
CA ALA A 344 13.27 -19.67 -14.25
C ALA A 344 13.86 -21.04 -13.86
N GLN A 345 14.85 -21.06 -12.96
CA GLN A 345 15.53 -22.27 -12.52
C GLN A 345 15.11 -22.66 -11.10
N GLY A 346 15.03 -21.70 -10.18
CA GLY A 346 14.70 -22.02 -8.79
C GLY A 346 14.76 -20.85 -7.83
N VAL A 347 14.51 -21.12 -6.55
CA VAL A 347 14.57 -20.14 -5.47
C VAL A 347 15.74 -20.45 -4.53
N THR A 348 16.47 -19.42 -4.11
CA THR A 348 17.64 -19.54 -3.25
C THR A 348 17.27 -20.18 -1.92
N SER A 349 17.93 -21.28 -1.54
CA SER A 349 17.71 -21.95 -0.26
C SER A 349 18.80 -21.59 0.75
N GLY A 350 20.04 -21.92 0.43
CA GLY A 350 21.17 -21.62 1.30
C GLY A 350 22.50 -21.92 0.65
N GLY A 351 23.59 -21.64 1.35
CA GLY A 351 24.93 -21.79 0.82
C GLY A 351 26.00 -21.68 1.89
N TRP A 352 27.25 -21.67 1.46
CA TRP A 352 28.40 -21.35 2.30
C TRP A 352 29.30 -20.33 1.60
N GLY A 353 30.16 -19.69 2.37
CA GLY A 353 31.01 -18.61 1.87
C GLY A 353 30.27 -17.27 1.86
N ASN A 354 30.69 -16.36 1.00
CA ASN A 354 30.07 -15.03 0.82
C ASN A 354 30.45 -14.43 -0.55
N CYS A 355 29.92 -13.26 -0.89
CA CYS A 355 30.20 -12.65 -2.19
C CYS A 355 31.53 -11.90 -2.27
N SER A 356 32.28 -11.79 -1.17
CA SER A 356 33.64 -11.21 -1.15
C SER A 356 34.75 -12.26 -1.34
N GLY A 357 34.61 -13.44 -0.71
CA GLY A 357 35.58 -14.53 -0.70
C GLY A 357 35.20 -15.73 -1.56
N GLY A 358 34.03 -15.68 -2.20
CA GLY A 358 33.46 -16.80 -2.95
C GLY A 358 32.65 -17.75 -2.07
N GLY A 359 31.88 -18.61 -2.73
CA GLY A 359 30.96 -19.51 -2.07
C GLY A 359 30.22 -20.40 -3.06
N GLN A 360 29.36 -21.26 -2.54
CA GLN A 360 28.44 -22.07 -3.34
C GLN A 360 27.05 -21.97 -2.74
N THR A 361 26.05 -21.97 -3.62
CA THR A 361 24.66 -21.79 -3.24
C THR A 361 23.81 -22.88 -3.87
N TRP A 362 22.83 -23.35 -3.12
CA TRP A 362 21.82 -24.30 -3.54
C TRP A 362 20.47 -23.59 -3.71
N HIS A 363 19.73 -23.98 -4.74
CA HIS A 363 18.37 -23.53 -4.96
C HIS A 363 17.42 -24.72 -5.09
N GLN A 364 16.18 -24.52 -4.62
CA GLN A 364 15.09 -25.44 -4.88
C GLN A 364 14.61 -25.24 -6.32
N PRO A 365 14.51 -26.30 -7.15
CA PRO A 365 14.02 -26.19 -8.52
C PRO A 365 12.59 -25.63 -8.61
N VAL A 366 12.36 -24.66 -9.49
CA VAL A 366 11.06 -23.96 -9.58
C VAL A 366 9.93 -24.90 -10.03
N ASN A 367 10.23 -25.84 -10.94
CA ASN A 367 9.22 -26.74 -11.52
C ASN A 367 8.57 -27.65 -10.48
N GLU A 368 9.30 -28.02 -9.43
CA GLU A 368 8.76 -28.80 -8.32
C GLU A 368 7.73 -27.99 -7.53
N ILE A 369 8.04 -26.73 -7.22
CA ILE A 369 7.14 -25.81 -6.50
C ILE A 369 5.86 -25.60 -7.30
N LEU A 370 6.01 -25.37 -8.61
CA LEU A 370 4.88 -25.21 -9.53
C LEU A 370 4.00 -26.47 -9.55
N GLY A 371 4.60 -27.65 -9.70
CA GLY A 371 3.88 -28.93 -9.71
C GLY A 371 3.19 -29.23 -8.37
N ARG A 372 3.87 -28.99 -7.25
CA ARG A 372 3.37 -29.29 -5.89
C ARG A 372 2.10 -28.53 -5.54
N TYR A 373 2.03 -27.27 -5.94
CA TYR A 373 0.93 -26.36 -5.62
C TYR A 373 -0.01 -26.07 -6.80
N GLY A 374 0.22 -26.68 -7.97
CA GLY A 374 -0.59 -26.42 -9.17
C GLY A 374 -0.49 -24.97 -9.66
N LEU A 375 0.67 -24.34 -9.47
CA LEU A 375 0.89 -22.93 -9.83
C LEU A 375 1.33 -22.80 -11.29
N ARG A 376 0.96 -21.70 -11.91
CA ARG A 376 1.44 -21.32 -13.25
C ARG A 376 2.34 -20.10 -13.13
N LEU A 377 3.57 -20.22 -13.63
CA LEU A 377 4.52 -19.11 -13.73
C LEU A 377 3.91 -17.96 -14.53
N HIS A 378 4.05 -16.72 -14.07
CA HIS A 378 3.71 -15.56 -14.87
C HIS A 378 4.87 -15.29 -15.83
N THR A 379 4.62 -15.44 -17.12
CA THR A 379 5.62 -15.26 -18.19
C THR A 379 5.26 -14.11 -19.11
N ALA A 380 6.27 -13.52 -19.75
CA ALA A 380 6.18 -12.38 -20.69
C ALA A 380 5.96 -12.79 -22.15
#